data_AF-A0A8T3UDP7-F1
#
_entry.id   AF-A0A8T3UDP7-F1
#
_cell.length_a   1.000
_cell.length_b   1.000
_cell.length_c   1.000
_cell.angle_alpha   90.00
_cell.angle_beta   90.00
_cell.angle_gamma   90.00
#
_symmetry.space_group_name_H-M   'P 1'
#
loop_
_entity.id
_entity.type
_entity.pdbx_description
1 polymer ?
#
loop_
_entity_poly.entity_id
_entity_poly.type
_entity_poly.pdbx_seq_one_letter_code
_entity_poly.pdbx_strand_id
1 'polypeptide(L)'
;MKYRHYAPNTKCVLVVDNEIEKINRLLDNGDDILVLGFDEDEQYINTDKFLSIGSRFNLELVSKKIFSNLRKIDNYNCDYAVIEGLKKSNLGLSIMNRLIRACENNII
;
A
#
# COMPACT_ATOMS: atom_id res chain seq x y z
N MET A 1 -14.55 12.00 20.78
CA MET A 1 -13.63 10.92 20.33
C MET A 1 -13.13 11.30 18.94
N LYS A 2 -11.91 11.82 18.83
CA LYS A 2 -11.34 12.28 17.55
C LYS A 2 -10.98 11.05 16.71
N TYR A 3 -11.88 10.63 15.82
CA TYR A 3 -11.56 9.66 14.77
C TYR A 3 -10.46 10.30 13.92
N ARG A 4 -9.20 9.94 14.18
CA ARG A 4 -8.12 10.27 13.27
C ARG A 4 -8.42 9.47 12.01
N HIS A 5 -8.81 10.14 10.94
CA HIS A 5 -8.83 9.54 9.61
C HIS A 5 -7.43 8.95 9.37
N TYR A 6 -7.36 7.63 9.29
CA TYR A 6 -6.12 6.89 8.97
C TYR A 6 -6.09 6.48 7.51
N ALA A 7 -7.26 6.48 6.85
CA ALA A 7 -7.38 6.27 5.43
C ALA A 7 -6.94 7.55 4.70
N PRO A 8 -6.12 7.42 3.65
CA PRO A 8 -5.89 8.50 2.68
C PRO A 8 -7.22 9.00 2.10
N ASN A 9 -7.26 10.24 1.63
CA ASN A 9 -8.39 10.74 0.84
C ASN A 9 -8.41 10.11 -0.56
N THR A 10 -7.23 9.84 -1.13
CA THR A 10 -7.09 9.07 -2.36
C THR A 10 -7.63 7.66 -2.16
N LYS A 11 -8.46 7.18 -3.10
CA LYS A 11 -9.01 5.83 -3.07
C LYS A 11 -7.88 4.81 -3.11
N CYS A 12 -7.90 3.85 -2.19
CA CYS A 12 -6.89 2.80 -2.10
C CYS A 12 -7.49 1.41 -2.39
N VAL A 13 -6.66 0.53 -2.95
CA VAL A 13 -6.95 -0.90 -3.06
C VAL A 13 -5.80 -1.70 -2.45
N LEU A 14 -6.13 -2.68 -1.62
CA LEU A 14 -5.14 -3.60 -1.05
C LEU A 14 -5.02 -4.82 -1.96
N VAL A 15 -3.83 -5.11 -2.45
CA VAL A 15 -3.57 -6.32 -3.24
C VAL A 15 -2.93 -7.37 -2.36
N VAL A 16 -3.51 -8.57 -2.34
CA VAL A 16 -3.00 -9.73 -1.61
C VAL A 16 -2.88 -10.92 -2.55
N ASP A 17 -1.93 -11.82 -2.29
CA ASP A 17 -1.70 -13.03 -3.07
C ASP A 17 -1.37 -12.76 -4.55
N ASN A 18 -0.13 -13.07 -4.96
CA ASN A 18 0.40 -12.74 -6.30
C ASN A 18 0.45 -11.22 -6.52
N GLU A 19 0.96 -10.51 -5.51
CA GLU A 19 0.95 -9.07 -5.40
C GLU A 19 1.57 -8.39 -6.63
N ILE A 20 2.82 -8.74 -6.98
CA ILE A 20 3.53 -8.18 -8.13
C ILE A 20 2.73 -8.31 -9.44
N GLU A 21 2.22 -9.51 -9.74
CA GLU A 21 1.49 -9.79 -10.98
C GLU A 21 0.19 -8.99 -11.06
N LYS A 22 -0.57 -8.95 -9.96
CA LYS A 22 -1.82 -8.19 -9.88
C LYS A 22 -1.59 -6.68 -9.96
N ILE A 23 -0.56 -6.16 -9.27
CA ILE A 23 -0.21 -4.74 -9.32
C ILE A 23 0.15 -4.35 -10.75
N ASN A 24 1.01 -5.11 -11.44
CA ASN A 24 1.37 -4.81 -12.82
C ASN A 24 0.17 -4.85 -13.77
N ARG A 25 -0.74 -5.83 -13.62
CA ARG A 25 -2.00 -5.84 -14.39
C ARG A 25 -2.87 -4.62 -14.14
N LEU A 26 -2.90 -4.12 -12.91
CA LEU A 26 -3.65 -2.91 -12.57
C LEU A 26 -3.02 -1.67 -13.21
N LEU A 27 -1.69 -1.60 -13.24
CA LEU A 27 -0.92 -0.53 -13.89
C LEU A 27 -1.15 -0.51 -15.41
N ASP A 28 -1.22 -1.67 -16.07
CA ASP A 28 -1.46 -1.75 -17.51
C ASP A 28 -2.85 -1.24 -17.94
N ASN A 29 -3.80 -1.12 -17.00
CA ASN A 29 -5.20 -0.74 -17.27
C ASN A 29 -5.57 0.67 -16.80
N GLY A 30 -4.65 1.43 -16.19
CA GLY A 30 -4.95 2.74 -15.62
C GLY A 30 -3.83 3.75 -15.81
N ASP A 31 -4.22 5.01 -16.05
CA ASP A 31 -3.30 6.05 -16.50
C ASP A 31 -2.65 6.87 -15.36
N ASP A 32 -3.16 6.79 -14.12
CA ASP A 32 -2.54 7.47 -12.96
C ASP A 32 -2.69 6.71 -11.63
N ILE A 33 -1.70 5.86 -11.34
CA ILE A 33 -1.71 4.95 -10.19
C ILE A 33 -0.44 5.13 -9.37
N LEU A 34 -0.59 5.39 -8.07
CA LEU A 34 0.51 5.28 -7.11
C LEU A 34 0.58 3.85 -6.56
N VAL A 35 1.77 3.26 -6.53
CA VAL A 35 2.00 1.99 -5.83
C VAL A 35 2.69 2.26 -4.49
N LEU A 36 2.05 1.88 -3.40
CA LEU A 36 2.67 1.76 -2.08
C LEU A 36 3.13 0.32 -1.86
N GLY A 37 4.41 0.03 -2.10
CA GLY A 37 4.98 -1.33 -2.04
C GLY A 37 6.20 -1.44 -1.13
N PHE A 38 6.75 -2.63 -0.97
CA PHE A 38 8.00 -2.82 -0.22
C PHE A 38 9.24 -2.69 -1.11
N ASP A 39 10.36 -2.35 -0.47
CA ASP A 39 11.65 -2.11 -1.12
C ASP A 39 12.09 -3.27 -2.03
N GLU A 40 11.80 -4.51 -1.60
CA GLU A 40 12.22 -5.72 -2.32
C GLU A 40 11.53 -5.89 -3.68
N ASP A 41 10.33 -5.34 -3.85
CA ASP A 41 9.51 -5.58 -5.03
C ASP A 41 9.49 -4.40 -6.01
N GLU A 42 10.02 -3.24 -5.62
CA GLU A 42 10.07 -2.03 -6.46
C GLU A 42 10.60 -2.32 -7.87
N GLN A 43 11.67 -3.11 -7.98
CA GLN A 43 12.28 -3.50 -9.27
C GLN A 43 11.37 -4.35 -10.18
N TYR A 44 10.32 -4.96 -9.63
CA TYR A 44 9.38 -5.82 -10.36
C TYR A 44 8.07 -5.12 -10.68
N ILE A 45 7.88 -3.88 -10.21
CA ILE A 45 6.67 -3.10 -10.46
C ILE A 45 6.95 -2.09 -11.59
N ASN A 46 6.16 -2.17 -12.66
CA ASN A 46 6.32 -1.32 -13.84
C ASN A 46 5.61 0.03 -13.67
N THR A 47 6.11 0.87 -12.75
CA THR A 47 5.58 2.21 -12.50
C THR A 47 6.70 3.20 -12.20
N ASP A 48 6.51 4.45 -12.57
CA ASP A 48 7.33 5.59 -12.16
C ASP A 48 6.82 6.24 -10.86
N LYS A 49 5.61 5.90 -10.42
CA LYS A 49 4.97 6.36 -9.18
C LYS A 49 4.98 5.26 -8.12
N PHE A 50 6.17 4.95 -7.62
CA PHE A 50 6.35 4.03 -6.50
C PHE A 50 6.67 4.79 -5.21
N LEU A 51 5.97 4.45 -4.13
CA LEU A 51 6.26 4.91 -2.78
C LEU A 51 6.60 3.69 -1.91
N SER A 52 7.85 3.62 -1.46
CA SER A 52 8.25 2.57 -0.53
C SER A 52 7.55 2.71 0.83
N ILE A 53 7.00 1.60 1.32
CA ILE A 53 6.54 1.43 2.70
C ILE A 53 7.70 1.05 3.65
N GLY A 54 8.82 0.60 3.10
CA GLY A 54 10.00 0.04 3.75
C GLY A 54 10.23 -1.43 3.41
N SER A 55 11.29 -2.02 3.96
CA SER A 55 11.66 -3.43 3.74
C SER A 55 10.74 -4.43 4.45
N ARG A 56 10.38 -5.53 3.76
CA ARG A 56 9.65 -6.67 4.33
C ARG A 56 10.43 -7.35 5.46
N PHE A 57 11.76 -7.24 5.45
CA PHE A 57 12.62 -7.79 6.49
C PHE A 57 12.65 -6.90 7.76
N ASN A 58 12.07 -5.70 7.72
CA ASN A 58 11.99 -4.78 8.86
C ASN A 58 10.55 -4.31 9.13
N LEU A 59 9.66 -5.27 9.40
CA LEU A 59 8.25 -5.00 9.70
C LEU A 59 8.05 -4.10 10.93
N GLU A 60 9.00 -4.04 11.87
CA GLU A 60 8.93 -3.12 13.00
C GLU A 60 8.98 -1.66 12.54
N LEU A 61 9.91 -1.35 11.63
CA LEU A 61 10.02 -0.02 11.03
C LEU A 61 8.81 0.32 10.18
N VAL A 62 8.32 -0.65 9.38
CA VAL A 62 7.09 -0.50 8.58
C VAL A 62 5.91 -0.16 9.50
N SER A 63 5.72 -0.90 10.59
CA SER A 63 4.64 -0.63 11.55
C SER A 63 4.73 0.76 12.18
N LYS A 64 5.95 1.28 12.43
CA LYS A 64 6.16 2.63 12.96
C LYS A 64 5.83 3.73 11.94
N LYS A 65 6.07 3.47 10.65
CA LYS A 65 5.93 4.45 9.56
C LYS A 65 4.63 4.35 8.76
N ILE A 66 3.82 3.31 8.99
CA ILE A 66 2.64 3.03 8.16
C ILE A 66 1.69 4.23 8.02
N PHE A 67 1.36 4.92 9.10
CA PHE A 67 0.47 6.08 9.04
C PHE A 67 1.09 7.29 8.33
N SER A 68 2.40 7.48 8.43
CA SER A 68 3.06 8.54 7.67
C SER A 68 3.11 8.21 6.18
N ASN A 69 3.34 6.95 5.82
CA ASN A 69 3.37 6.53 4.42
C ASN A 69 1.98 6.60 3.78
N LEU A 70 0.93 6.17 4.49
CA LEU A 70 -0.45 6.33 4.04
C LEU A 70 -0.80 7.81 3.80
N ARG A 71 -0.44 8.72 4.71
CA ARG A 71 -0.68 10.16 4.51
C ARG A 71 0.09 10.77 3.34
N LYS A 72 1.22 10.18 2.94
CA LYS A 72 1.97 10.67 1.78
C LYS A 72 1.24 10.41 0.47
N ILE A 73 0.37 9.38 0.41
CA ILE A 73 -0.40 9.04 -0.78
C ILE A 73 -1.15 10.29 -1.31
N ASP A 74 -1.81 11.02 -0.42
CA ASP A 74 -2.58 12.22 -0.78
C ASP A 74 -1.73 13.33 -1.43
N ASN A 75 -0.41 13.33 -1.25
CA ASN A 75 0.48 14.32 -1.87
C ASN A 75 0.80 14.02 -3.34
N TYR A 76 0.52 12.79 -3.81
CA TYR A 76 0.83 12.37 -5.19
C TYR A 76 -0.28 12.75 -6.18
N ASN A 77 -1.46 13.16 -5.71
CA ASN A 77 -2.61 13.55 -6.54
C ASN A 77 -2.93 12.54 -7.67
N CYS A 78 -2.86 11.24 -7.37
CA CYS A 78 -3.22 10.17 -8.30
C CYS A 78 -4.72 9.83 -8.21
N ASP A 79 -5.24 9.18 -9.25
CA ASP A 79 -6.65 8.77 -9.32
C ASP A 79 -6.97 7.70 -8.27
N TYR A 80 -6.05 6.73 -8.11
CA TYR A 80 -6.11 5.77 -7.02
C TYR A 80 -4.72 5.22 -6.66
N ALA A 81 -4.60 4.68 -5.45
CA ALA A 81 -3.38 4.03 -4.98
C ALA A 81 -3.57 2.52 -4.83
N VAL A 82 -2.59 1.75 -5.31
CA VAL A 82 -2.46 0.33 -5.03
C VAL A 82 -1.54 0.17 -3.83
N ILE A 83 -1.99 -0.57 -2.83
CA ILE A 83 -1.21 -0.90 -1.64
C ILE A 83 -0.87 -2.36 -1.70
N GLU A 84 0.42 -2.64 -1.60
CA GLU A 84 0.92 -4.00 -1.52
C GLU A 84 0.65 -4.61 -0.13
N GLY A 85 0.02 -5.78 -0.12
CA GLY A 85 -0.19 -6.58 1.06
C GLY A 85 1.04 -7.37 1.49
N LEU A 86 0.87 -8.13 2.57
CA LEU A 86 1.89 -9.04 3.06
C LEU A 86 1.26 -10.34 3.54
N LYS A 87 2.05 -11.43 3.47
CA LYS A 87 1.64 -12.72 4.01
C LYS A 87 1.45 -12.64 5.52
N LYS A 88 0.47 -13.41 6.02
CA LYS A 88 0.09 -13.41 7.44
C LYS A 88 1.22 -13.96 8.32
N SER A 89 1.92 -13.08 9.02
CA SER A 89 2.82 -13.35 10.15
C SER A 89 2.33 -12.58 11.38
N ASN A 90 2.82 -12.86 12.61
CA ASN A 90 2.30 -12.20 13.82
C ASN A 90 2.33 -10.66 13.74
N LEU A 91 3.48 -10.06 13.47
CA LEU A 91 3.59 -8.60 13.29
C LEU A 91 2.86 -8.16 12.01
N GLY A 92 2.91 -9.00 10.97
CA GLY A 92 2.25 -8.74 9.71
C GLY A 92 0.72 -8.60 9.82
N LEU A 93 0.06 -9.35 10.70
CA LEU A 93 -1.37 -9.23 10.94
C LEU A 93 -1.75 -7.84 11.44
N SER A 94 -0.93 -7.24 12.30
CA SER A 94 -1.21 -5.90 12.83
C SER A 94 -1.08 -4.82 11.75
N ILE A 95 -0.08 -4.94 10.87
CA ILE A 95 0.14 -4.07 9.70
C ILE A 95 -1.02 -4.23 8.72
N MET A 96 -1.37 -5.47 8.36
CA MET A 96 -2.50 -5.78 7.48
C MET A 96 -3.81 -5.18 7.98
N ASN A 97 -4.10 -5.27 9.28
CA ASN A 97 -5.28 -4.65 9.85
C ASN A 97 -5.31 -3.12 9.67
N ARG A 98 -4.15 -2.44 9.59
CA ARG A 98 -4.09 -1.01 9.28
C ARG A 98 -4.31 -0.75 7.79
N LEU A 99 -3.70 -1.55 6.93
CA LEU A 99 -3.86 -1.43 5.48
C LEU A 99 -5.30 -1.71 5.03
N ILE A 100 -5.93 -2.78 5.52
CA ILE A 100 -7.34 -3.11 5.23
C ILE A 100 -8.27 -1.95 5.57
N ARG A 101 -8.04 -1.30 6.72
CA ARG A 101 -8.83 -0.14 7.15
C ARG A 101 -8.55 1.11 6.31
N ALA A 102 -7.32 1.28 5.83
CA ALA A 102 -6.96 2.39 4.94
C ALA A 102 -7.59 2.23 3.56
N CYS A 103 -7.74 0.98 3.08
CA CYS A 103 -8.43 0.65 1.83
C CYS A 103 -9.94 0.47 1.98
N GLU A 104 -10.54 0.78 3.13
CA GLU A 104 -11.99 0.63 3.36
C GLU A 104 -12.54 -0.78 3.05
N ASN A 105 -11.73 -1.83 3.27
CA ASN A 105 -12.00 -3.23 2.88
C ASN A 105 -12.06 -3.50 1.36
N ASN A 106 -11.56 -2.59 0.53
CA ASN A 106 -11.30 -2.82 -0.89
C ASN A 106 -10.04 -3.67 -1.07
N ILE A 107 -10.21 -4.98 -1.26
CA ILE A 107 -9.14 -5.99 -1.32
C ILE A 107 -9.28 -6.81 -2.60
N ILE A 108 -8.18 -7.04 -3.31
CA ILE A 108 -8.10 -7.80 -4.58
C ILE A 108 -7.02 -8.89 -4.49
#